data_AF-X7EEH9-F1
#
_entry.id   AF-X7EEH9-F1
#
_cell.length_a   1.000
_cell.length_b   1.000
_cell.length_c   1.000
_cell.angle_alpha   90.00
_cell.angle_beta   90.00
_cell.angle_gamma   90.00
#
_symmetry.space_group_name_H-M   'P 1'
#
loop_
_entity.id
_entity.type
_entity.pdbx_description
1 polymer ?
#
loop_
_entity_poly.entity_id
_entity_poly.type
_entity_poly.pdbx_seq_one_letter_code
_entity_poly.pdbx_strand_id
1 'polypeptide(L)'
;MPIARDQILITIDGVKDLIGSGVDFRCRYELVGFTDDGKPRYQCVYLREREPEAVLVSTRFGPYGPEARLFNIWPGLFKHHHEFGDGRNLCFGSDYTIALSTPGGGDGVPSGRKHKNN
;
A
#
# COMPACT_ATOMS: atom_id res chain seq x y z
N MET A 1 12.87 -2.05 11.72
CA MET A 1 13.26 -3.42 11.34
C MET A 1 14.17 -3.36 10.11
N PRO A 2 15.15 -4.25 9.95
CA PRO A 2 15.93 -4.33 8.72
C PRO A 2 15.06 -4.84 7.56
N ILE A 3 15.32 -4.35 6.35
CA ILE A 3 14.75 -4.90 5.11
C ILE A 3 15.21 -6.36 5.00
N ALA A 4 14.28 -7.29 4.71
CA ALA A 4 14.63 -8.70 4.62
C ALA A 4 15.57 -8.94 3.42
N ARG A 5 16.52 -9.87 3.56
CA ARG A 5 17.64 -10.07 2.60
C ARG A 5 17.20 -10.46 1.18
N ASP A 6 15.95 -10.91 1.01
CA ASP A 6 15.39 -11.34 -0.28
C ASP A 6 14.50 -10.27 -0.93
N GLN A 7 14.43 -9.06 -0.35
CA GLN A 7 13.64 -7.96 -0.88
C GLN A 7 14.51 -7.00 -1.70
N ILE A 8 14.04 -6.67 -2.89
CA ILE A 8 14.64 -5.63 -3.73
C ILE A 8 14.12 -4.25 -3.31
N LEU A 9 14.76 -3.18 -3.78
CA LEU A 9 14.36 -1.81 -3.47
C LEU A 9 13.68 -1.17 -4.68
N ILE A 10 12.58 -0.46 -4.46
CA ILE A 10 11.90 0.33 -5.50
C ILE A 10 11.71 1.76 -5.02
N THR A 11 11.90 2.74 -5.90
CA THR A 11 11.62 4.16 -5.63
C THR A 11 10.24 4.53 -6.15
N ILE A 12 9.72 5.70 -5.76
CA ILE A 12 8.46 6.21 -6.33
C ILE A 12 8.54 6.34 -7.86
N ASP A 13 9.69 6.73 -8.41
CA ASP A 13 9.83 6.84 -9.86
C ASP A 13 9.81 5.45 -10.53
N GLY A 14 10.44 4.44 -9.91
CA GLY A 14 10.30 3.05 -10.35
C GLY A 14 8.86 2.53 -10.30
N VAL A 15 8.06 2.96 -9.32
CA VAL A 15 6.62 2.63 -9.27
C VAL A 15 5.85 3.32 -10.40
N LYS A 16 6.16 4.57 -10.72
CA LYS A 16 5.52 5.27 -11.85
C LYS A 16 5.83 4.58 -13.18
N ASP A 17 7.08 4.14 -13.37
CA ASP A 17 7.47 3.39 -14.57
C ASP A 17 6.75 2.05 -14.65
N LEU A 18 6.57 1.38 -13.51
CA LEU A 18 5.82 0.13 -13.41
C LEU A 18 4.34 0.31 -13.78
N ILE A 19 3.71 1.39 -13.29
CA ILE A 19 2.33 1.76 -13.69
C ILE A 19 2.28 2.12 -15.18
N GLY A 20 3.22 2.91 -15.68
CA GLY A 20 3.28 3.37 -17.07
C GLY A 20 3.54 2.24 -18.08
N SER A 21 4.23 1.17 -17.66
CA SER A 21 4.47 -0.02 -18.47
C SER A 21 3.30 -1.00 -18.48
N GLY A 22 2.26 -0.77 -17.67
CA GLY A 22 1.07 -1.63 -17.61
C GLY A 22 1.35 -3.02 -17.03
N VAL A 23 2.40 -3.16 -16.23
CA VAL A 23 2.75 -4.42 -15.57
C VAL A 23 1.80 -4.64 -14.39
N ASP A 24 1.24 -5.85 -14.28
CA ASP A 24 0.43 -6.22 -13.13
C ASP A 24 1.27 -6.32 -11.86
N PHE A 25 0.82 -5.66 -10.81
CA PHE A 25 1.43 -5.70 -9.50
C PHE A 25 0.38 -5.68 -8.40
N ARG A 26 0.82 -6.01 -7.19
CA ARG A 26 0.06 -5.82 -5.97
C ARG A 26 0.87 -4.97 -5.00
N CYS A 27 0.22 -4.11 -4.25
CA CYS A 27 0.84 -3.52 -3.06
C CYS A 27 0.46 -4.32 -1.82
N ARG A 28 1.27 -4.21 -0.77
CA ARG A 28 1.00 -4.70 0.59
C ARG A 28 1.57 -3.68 1.56
N TYR A 29 0.82 -3.35 2.61
CA TYR A 29 1.29 -2.49 3.68
C TYR A 29 1.58 -3.32 4.92
N GLU A 30 2.81 -3.20 5.42
CA GLU A 30 3.27 -3.94 6.58
C GLU A 30 3.47 -2.99 7.75
N LEU A 31 2.91 -3.33 8.91
CA LEU A 31 3.13 -2.60 10.15
C LEU A 31 4.58 -2.84 10.62
N VAL A 32 5.38 -1.79 10.68
CA VAL A 32 6.81 -1.87 11.05
C VAL A 32 7.10 -1.35 12.45
N GLY A 33 6.13 -0.70 13.08
CA GLY A 33 6.25 -0.17 14.43
C GLY A 33 5.29 0.98 14.70
N PHE A 34 5.58 1.72 15.76
CA PHE A 34 4.77 2.85 16.21
C PHE A 34 5.65 4.09 16.38
N THR A 35 5.05 5.27 16.22
CA THR A 35 5.68 6.53 16.66
C THR A 35 5.74 6.60 18.18
N ASP A 36 6.52 7.55 18.70
CA ASP A 36 6.52 7.86 20.14
C ASP A 36 5.12 8.20 20.66
N ASP A 37 4.29 8.85 19.83
CA ASP A 37 2.87 9.14 20.12
C ASP A 37 1.93 7.91 19.99
N GLY A 38 2.45 6.70 19.81
CA GLY A 38 1.67 5.47 19.68
C GLY A 38 0.94 5.27 18.35
N LYS A 39 1.25 6.06 17.31
CA LYS A 39 0.60 5.93 15.98
C LYS A 39 1.29 4.85 15.15
N PRO A 40 0.56 3.95 14.48
CA PRO A 40 1.16 2.89 13.68
C PRO A 40 1.89 3.46 12.45
N ARG A 41 3.03 2.86 12.14
CA ARG A 41 3.84 3.14 10.95
C ARG A 41 3.91 1.93 10.04
N TYR A 42 3.78 2.19 8.75
CA TYR A 42 3.75 1.16 7.73
C TYR A 42 4.85 1.37 6.70
N GLN A 43 5.33 0.27 6.12
CA GLN A 43 6.08 0.30 4.87
C GLN A 43 5.21 -0.26 3.73
N CYS A 44 5.50 0.17 2.51
CA CYS A 44 4.85 -0.35 1.31
C CYS A 44 5.76 -1.37 0.63
N VAL A 45 5.20 -2.53 0.29
CA VAL A 45 5.87 -3.60 -0.43
C VAL A 45 5.11 -3.88 -1.72
N TYR A 46 5.80 -3.81 -2.85
CA TYR A 46 5.28 -4.14 -4.17
C TYR A 46 5.59 -5.59 -4.49
N LEU A 47 4.58 -6.31 -4.96
CA LEU A 47 4.60 -7.72 -5.28
C LEU A 47 4.32 -7.87 -6.77
N ARG A 48 5.19 -8.60 -7.47
CA ARG A 48 5.04 -8.93 -8.89
C ARG A 48 5.13 -10.43 -9.08
N GLU A 49 4.47 -10.95 -10.10
CA GLU A 49 4.56 -12.38 -10.40
C GLU A 49 5.99 -12.76 -10.78
N ARG A 50 6.55 -13.79 -10.13
CA ARG A 50 7.91 -14.33 -10.37
C ARG A 50 9.07 -13.37 -10.11
N GLU A 51 8.82 -12.24 -9.46
CA GLU A 51 9.88 -11.32 -9.03
C GLU A 51 9.97 -11.26 -7.50
N PRO A 52 11.15 -10.93 -6.93
CA PRO A 52 11.27 -10.68 -5.50
C PRO A 52 10.37 -9.53 -5.05
N GLU A 53 9.95 -9.56 -3.78
CA GLU A 53 9.18 -8.46 -3.21
C GLU A 53 10.03 -7.18 -3.18
N ALA A 54 9.41 -6.05 -3.53
CA ALA A 54 10.11 -4.78 -3.63
C ALA A 54 9.67 -3.80 -2.55
N VAL A 55 10.54 -3.46 -1.61
CA VAL A 55 10.26 -2.47 -0.56
C VAL A 55 10.41 -1.08 -1.13
N LEU A 56 9.40 -0.24 -0.91
CA LEU A 56 9.45 1.15 -1.30
C LEU A 56 10.44 1.92 -0.42
N VAL A 57 11.42 2.56 -1.03
CA VAL A 57 12.43 3.38 -0.34
C VAL A 57 12.28 4.86 -0.65
N SER A 58 12.82 5.69 0.25
CA SER A 58 13.02 7.11 0.02
C SER A 58 14.01 7.33 -1.13
N THR A 59 13.78 8.37 -1.93
CA THR A 59 14.74 8.84 -2.95
C THR A 59 15.90 9.62 -2.35
N ARG A 60 15.77 10.07 -1.09
CA ARG A 60 16.86 10.72 -0.35
C ARG A 60 17.64 9.65 0.39
N PHE A 61 18.83 9.34 -0.11
CA PHE A 61 19.77 8.43 0.55
C PHE A 61 20.47 9.17 1.69
N GLY A 62 20.38 8.61 2.90
CA GLY A 62 21.17 9.08 4.04
C GLY A 62 22.61 8.55 3.95
N PRO A 63 23.49 8.92 4.91
CA PRO A 63 24.85 8.39 4.98
C PRO A 63 24.89 6.86 5.19
N TYR A 64 23.76 6.26 5.59
CA TYR A 64 23.59 4.83 5.82
C TYR A 64 22.90 4.10 4.65
N GLY A 65 22.66 4.79 3.53
CA GLY A 65 22.04 4.22 2.33
C GLY A 65 20.53 4.46 2.21
N PRO A 66 19.83 3.67 1.38
CA PRO A 66 18.38 3.78 1.21
C PRO A 66 17.61 3.32 2.45
N GLU A 67 16.64 4.13 2.85
CA GLU A 67 15.73 3.82 3.94
C GLU A 67 14.33 3.53 3.41
N ALA A 68 13.65 2.56 4.03
CA ALA A 68 12.25 2.26 3.73
C ALA A 68 11.38 3.52 3.93
N ARG A 69 10.50 3.78 2.98
CA ARG A 69 9.57 4.90 3.07
C ARG A 69 8.43 4.55 4.02
N LEU A 70 8.41 5.21 5.17
CA LEU A 70 7.42 4.99 6.20
C LEU A 70 6.18 5.87 6.02
N PHE A 71 5.01 5.31 6.31
CA PHE A 71 3.72 5.98 6.20
C PHE A 71 2.95 5.93 7.52
N ASN A 72 2.31 7.06 7.86
CA ASN A 72 1.17 7.09 8.79
C ASN A 72 -0.12 6.82 8.02
N ILE A 73 -1.17 6.34 8.68
CA ILE A 73 -2.48 6.04 8.03
C ILE A 73 -3.01 7.25 7.26
N TRP A 74 -3.16 8.39 7.94
CA TRP A 74 -3.69 9.62 7.36
C TRP A 74 -2.71 10.79 7.50
N PRO A 75 -2.50 11.60 6.44
CA PRO A 75 -2.90 11.36 5.05
C PRO A 75 -1.97 10.38 4.30
N GLY A 76 -0.87 9.94 4.94
CA GLY A 76 0.29 9.34 4.27
C GLY A 76 -0.02 8.10 3.42
N LEU A 77 -0.45 7.03 4.05
CA LEU A 77 -0.70 5.74 3.41
C LEU A 77 -1.87 5.82 2.45
N PHE A 78 -2.98 6.43 2.90
CA PHE A 78 -4.17 6.57 2.08
C PHE A 78 -3.90 7.31 0.76
N LYS A 79 -3.21 8.46 0.84
CA LYS A 79 -2.84 9.23 -0.35
C LYS A 79 -1.91 8.44 -1.26
N HIS A 80 -0.91 7.77 -0.69
CA HIS A 80 0.02 6.96 -1.47
C HIS A 80 -0.69 5.81 -2.20
N HIS A 81 -1.59 5.09 -1.52
CA HIS A 81 -2.35 4.00 -2.14
C HIS A 81 -3.30 4.50 -3.22
N HIS A 82 -3.94 5.65 -3.02
CA HIS A 82 -4.79 6.25 -4.04
C HIS A 82 -4.00 6.61 -5.32
N GLU A 83 -2.76 7.09 -5.17
CA GLU A 83 -1.93 7.52 -6.31
C GLU A 83 -1.13 6.38 -6.96
N PHE A 84 -0.67 5.41 -6.17
CA PHE A 84 0.33 4.41 -6.57
C PHE A 84 -0.01 2.97 -6.16
N GLY A 85 -1.20 2.76 -5.60
CA GLY A 85 -1.68 1.43 -5.25
C GLY A 85 -2.11 0.63 -6.47
N ASP A 86 -2.52 -0.60 -6.21
CA ASP A 86 -2.98 -1.57 -7.22
C ASP A 86 -4.49 -1.49 -7.49
N GLY A 87 -5.14 -0.40 -7.11
CA GLY A 87 -6.58 -0.15 -7.30
C GLY A 87 -7.52 -0.91 -6.36
N ARG A 88 -7.02 -1.75 -5.45
CA ARG A 88 -7.87 -2.46 -4.46
C ARG A 88 -8.27 -1.53 -3.31
N ASN A 89 -9.37 -1.84 -2.62
CA ASN A 89 -9.77 -1.07 -1.45
C ASN A 89 -8.86 -1.38 -0.26
N LEU A 90 -8.48 -0.33 0.48
CA LEU A 90 -7.83 -0.47 1.78
C LEU A 90 -8.85 -0.83 2.85
N CYS A 91 -8.60 -1.92 3.57
CA CYS A 91 -9.39 -2.35 4.71
C CYS A 91 -8.53 -2.28 5.97
N PHE A 92 -8.92 -1.42 6.92
CA PHE A 92 -8.22 -1.24 8.19
C PHE A 92 -8.82 -2.15 9.26
N GLY A 93 -8.01 -3.05 9.81
CA GLY A 93 -8.35 -3.86 10.97
C GLY A 93 -8.24 -3.08 12.28
N SER A 94 -8.97 -3.51 13.30
CA SER A 94 -8.89 -2.92 14.66
C SER A 94 -7.54 -3.17 15.35
N ASP A 95 -6.78 -4.14 14.85
CA ASP A 95 -5.42 -4.51 15.28
C ASP A 95 -4.32 -3.80 14.48
N TYR A 96 -4.68 -2.73 13.73
CA TYR A 96 -3.80 -2.00 12.83
C TYR A 96 -3.28 -2.82 11.65
N THR A 97 -3.88 -3.98 11.35
CA THR A 97 -3.59 -4.68 10.10
C THR A 97 -4.22 -3.95 8.92
N ILE A 98 -3.54 -4.00 7.77
CA ILE A 98 -4.06 -3.46 6.51
C ILE A 98 -4.25 -4.63 5.56
N ALA A 99 -5.51 -4.95 5.30
CA ALA A 99 -5.89 -5.88 4.25
C ALA A 99 -6.25 -5.12 2.97
N LEU A 100 -6.06 -5.77 1.83
CA LEU A 100 -6.50 -5.26 0.53
C LEU A 100 -7.58 -6.18 0.00
N SER A 101 -8.74 -5.61 -0.36
CA SER A 101 -9.88 -6.38 -0.83
C SER A 101 -9.51 -7.24 -2.04
N THR A 102 -9.82 -8.54 -2.03
CA THR A 102 -9.61 -9.40 -3.21
C THR A 102 -10.42 -8.87 -4.39
N PRO A 103 -9.84 -8.72 -5.59
CA PRO A 103 -10.60 -8.38 -6.78
C PRO A 103 -11.42 -9.60 -7.21
N GLY A 104 -12.68 -9.68 -6.77
CA GLY A 104 -13.57 -10.79 -7.07
C GLY A 104 -14.42 -11.20 -5.87
N GLY A 105 -15.43 -10.40 -5.55
CA GLY A 105 -16.43 -10.68 -4.53
C GLY A 105 -17.54 -9.66 -4.67
N GLY A 106 -18.40 -9.85 -5.66
CA GLY A 106 -19.57 -9.00 -5.85
C GLY A 106 -20.53 -9.19 -4.69
N ASP A 107 -20.54 -8.25 -3.75
CA ASP A 107 -21.70 -8.01 -2.92
C ASP A 107 -22.54 -6.94 -3.59
N GLY A 108 -23.69 -7.38 -4.09
CA GLY A 108 -24.65 -6.57 -4.83
C GLY A 108 -24.96 -5.27 -4.10
N VAL A 109 -24.78 -4.17 -4.81
CA VAL A 109 -25.48 -2.91 -4.54
C VAL A 109 -26.95 -3.23 -4.28
N PRO A 110 -27.55 -2.90 -3.13
CA PRO A 110 -29.00 -2.80 -3.04
C PRO A 110 -29.37 -1.56 -3.85
N SER A 111 -29.72 -1.77 -5.12
CA SER A 111 -30.43 -0.79 -5.94
C SER A 111 -31.82 -0.62 -5.33
N GLY A 112 -31.93 0.28 -4.36
CA GLY A 112 -33.16 0.64 -3.68
C GLY A 112 -33.77 1.91 -4.24
N ARG A 113 -34.10 1.95 -5.54
CA ARG A 113 -35.15 2.86 -6.00
C ARG A 113 -36.49 2.28 -5.57
N LYS A 114 -37.12 2.88 -4.56
CA LYS A 114 -38.59 2.88 -4.44
C LYS A 114 -39.09 4.28 -4.16
N HIS A 115 -39.63 4.86 -5.23
CA HIS A 115 -40.68 5.86 -5.21
C HIS A 115 -41.81 5.39 -4.29
N LYS A 116 -42.28 6.24 -3.36
CA LYS A 116 -43.63 6.16 -2.82
C LYS A 116 -44.12 7.57 -2.51
N ASN A 117 -45.18 7.95 -3.21
CA ASN A 117 -46.01 9.11 -2.95
C ASN A 117 -46.54 9.03 -1.50
N ASN A 118 -46.63 10.19 -0.86
CA ASN A 118 -47.90 10.67 -0.31
C ASN A 118 -47.85 12.20 -0.22
#